data_AF-A0A382UFC4-F1
#
_entry.id   AF-A0A382UFC4-F1
#
_cell.length_a   1.000
_cell.length_b   1.000
_cell.length_c   1.000
_cell.angle_alpha   90.00
_cell.angle_beta   90.00
_cell.angle_gamma   90.00
#
_symmetry.space_group_name_H-M   'P 1'
#
loop_
_entity.id
_entity.type
_entity.pdbx_description
1 polymer ?
#
loop_
_entity_poly.entity_id
_entity_poly.type
_entity_poly.pdbx_seq_one_letter_code
_entity_poly.pdbx_strand_id
1 'polypeptide(L)'
;RIDALEKERDLKLAGEVTGGEKIKANQFKGADFILTGTFEGISGRGQSGASDYVLYTFQLLDPNTSDILWEGFHEIKKQGKDDVTYR
;
A
#
# COMPACT_ATOMS: atom_id res chain seq x y z
N ARG A 1 14.20 17.43 24.28
CA ARG A 1 14.46 16.39 23.25
C ARG A 1 13.33 15.34 23.15
N ILE A 2 12.32 15.37 24.04
CA ILE A 2 11.12 14.52 23.96
C ILE A 2 9.94 15.32 23.37
N ASP A 3 9.87 16.63 23.63
CA ASP A 3 8.80 17.53 23.14
C ASP A 3 8.66 17.59 21.61
N ALA A 4 9.75 17.36 20.86
CA ALA A 4 9.72 17.35 19.41
C ALA A 4 9.04 16.08 18.84
N LEU A 5 9.20 14.94 19.52
CA LEU A 5 8.61 13.67 19.10
C LEU A 5 7.11 13.61 19.42
N GLU A 6 6.70 14.20 20.55
CA GLU A 6 5.29 14.29 20.93
C GLU A 6 4.51 15.21 19.98
N LYS A 7 5.12 16.35 19.61
CA LYS A 7 4.53 17.28 18.63
C LYS A 7 4.39 16.64 17.24
N GLU A 8 5.36 15.83 16.82
CA GLU A 8 5.31 15.11 15.53
C GLU A 8 4.24 14.01 15.53
N ARG A 9 4.02 13.33 16.67
CA ARG A 9 2.94 12.35 16.83
C ARG A 9 1.57 13.00 16.81
N ASP A 10 1.41 14.13 17.48
CA ASP A 10 0.13 14.83 17.59
C ASP A 10 -0.28 15.46 16.24
N LEU A 11 0.70 15.91 15.43
CA LEU A 11 0.48 16.33 14.05
C LEU A 11 0.08 15.16 13.12
N LYS A 12 0.63 13.96 13.34
CA LYS A 12 0.23 12.74 12.60
C LYS A 12 -1.18 12.27 12.97
N LEU A 13 -1.61 12.47 14.21
CA LEU A 13 -2.97 12.15 14.68
C LEU A 13 -4.02 13.15 14.20
N ALA A 14 -3.64 14.40 13.92
CA ALA A 14 -4.55 15.46 13.48
C ALA A 14 -4.96 15.39 11.99
N GLY A 15 -4.47 14.40 11.22
CA GLY A 15 -4.83 14.22 9.82
C GLY A 15 -4.26 15.26 8.84
N GLU A 16 -3.36 16.13 9.31
CA GLU A 16 -2.72 17.21 8.54
C GLU A 16 -1.41 16.81 7.83
N VAL A 17 -1.17 15.53 7.61
CA VAL A 17 -0.02 15.07 6.81
C VAL A 17 -0.46 14.23 5.61
N THR A 18 -1.42 14.75 4.86
CA THR A 18 -1.55 14.45 3.43
C THR A 18 -0.84 15.56 2.66
N GLY A 19 0.48 15.38 2.43
CA GLY A 19 1.28 16.22 1.54
C GLY A 19 1.67 17.59 2.10
N GLY A 20 2.79 17.68 2.83
CA GLY A 20 3.20 18.99 3.35
C GLY A 20 4.66 19.18 3.77
N GLU A 21 5.36 18.14 4.22
CA GLU A 21 6.80 18.26 4.43
C GLU A 21 7.54 17.56 3.30
N LYS A 22 7.99 18.37 2.32
CA LYS A 22 9.00 17.93 1.36
C LYS A 22 10.15 17.36 2.18
N ILE A 23 10.36 16.05 2.08
CA ILE A 23 11.47 15.32 2.69
C ILE A 23 12.76 15.89 2.09
N LYS A 24 13.23 17.02 2.62
CA LYS A 24 14.56 17.51 2.35
C LYS A 24 15.50 16.58 3.10
N ALA A 25 16.33 15.88 2.34
CA ALA A 25 17.37 14.96 2.78
C ALA A 25 16.95 13.49 2.95
N ASN A 26 16.61 12.87 1.83
CA ASN A 26 17.42 11.71 1.41
C ASN A 26 17.49 11.72 -0.11
N GLN A 27 18.52 12.37 -0.64
CA GLN A 27 18.89 12.20 -2.05
C GLN A 27 19.31 10.73 -2.20
N PHE A 28 18.34 9.85 -2.50
CA PHE A 28 18.57 8.44 -2.78
C PHE A 28 19.55 8.40 -3.94
N LYS A 29 20.81 7.99 -3.67
CA LYS A 29 21.95 8.15 -4.59
C LYS A 29 21.92 7.21 -5.81
N GLY A 30 20.74 6.78 -6.29
CA GLY A 30 20.70 5.86 -7.44
C GLY A 30 19.36 5.56 -8.08
N ALA A 31 18.23 6.14 -7.64
CA ALA A 31 16.94 5.91 -8.29
C ALA A 31 16.21 7.24 -8.53
N ASP A 32 15.77 7.46 -9.77
CA ASP A 32 15.04 8.67 -10.16
C ASP A 32 13.60 8.66 -9.63
N PHE A 33 13.02 7.47 -9.41
CA PHE A 33 11.65 7.27 -8.94
C PHE A 33 11.56 6.14 -7.91
N ILE A 34 10.57 6.22 -7.02
CA ILE A 34 10.25 5.17 -6.05
C ILE A 34 8.95 4.50 -6.48
N LEU A 35 8.98 3.19 -6.70
CA LEU A 35 7.77 2.39 -6.86
C LEU A 35 7.35 1.82 -5.50
N THR A 36 6.22 2.27 -4.98
CA THR A 36 5.59 1.72 -3.76
C THR A 36 4.32 0.98 -4.13
N GLY A 37 3.85 0.10 -3.25
CA GLY A 37 2.57 -0.56 -3.43
C GLY A 37 1.98 -1.11 -2.15
N THR A 38 0.67 -1.32 -2.17
CA THR A 38 -0.10 -1.94 -1.10
C THR A 38 -0.64 -3.29 -1.57
N PHE A 39 -0.74 -4.22 -0.62
CA PHE A 39 -1.32 -5.53 -0.82
C PHE A 39 -2.51 -5.69 0.11
N GLU A 40 -3.69 -5.89 -0.48
CA GLU A 40 -4.92 -6.16 0.26
C GLU A 40 -5.44 -7.54 -0.13
N GLY A 41 -5.56 -8.42 0.85
CA GLY A 41 -6.05 -9.78 0.66
C GLY A 41 -7.30 -10.02 1.50
N ILE A 42 -8.35 -10.53 0.87
CA ILE A 42 -9.56 -10.99 1.54
C ILE A 42 -9.77 -12.45 1.15
N SER A 43 -9.72 -13.36 2.13
CA SER A 43 -10.06 -14.76 1.95
C SER A 43 -11.39 -15.08 2.63
N GLY A 44 -12.21 -15.90 1.97
CA GLY A 44 -13.53 -16.32 2.44
C GLY A 44 -13.72 -17.81 2.21
N ARG A 45 -14.35 -18.49 3.16
CA ARG A 45 -14.72 -19.91 3.03
C ARG A 45 -16.21 -20.05 3.31
N GLY A 46 -16.97 -20.54 2.34
CA GLY A 46 -18.40 -20.81 2.45
C GLY A 46 -18.75 -22.23 2.07
N GLN A 47 -20.04 -22.60 2.18
CA GLN A 47 -20.52 -23.93 1.78
C GLN A 47 -20.28 -24.24 0.29
N SER A 48 -20.11 -23.21 -0.55
CA SER A 48 -19.89 -23.34 -2.00
C SER A 48 -18.42 -23.37 -2.41
N GLY A 49 -17.50 -23.37 -1.44
CA GLY A 49 -16.05 -23.42 -1.68
C GLY A 49 -15.27 -22.28 -1.02
N ALA A 50 -13.97 -22.25 -1.28
CA ALA A 50 -13.05 -21.19 -0.85
C ALA A 50 -12.86 -20.12 -1.94
N SER A 51 -12.83 -18.85 -1.56
CA SER A 51 -12.55 -17.73 -2.46
C SER A 51 -11.45 -16.84 -1.87
N ASP A 52 -10.44 -16.53 -2.67
CA ASP A 52 -9.39 -15.59 -2.34
C ASP A 52 -9.46 -14.40 -3.31
N TYR A 53 -9.52 -13.20 -2.73
CA TYR A 53 -9.44 -11.93 -3.44
C TYR A 53 -8.16 -11.23 -3.03
N VAL A 54 -7.40 -10.76 -4.02
CA VAL A 54 -6.16 -10.03 -3.81
C VAL A 54 -6.16 -8.80 -4.70
N LEU A 55 -5.91 -7.65 -4.09
CA LEU A 55 -5.69 -6.38 -4.78
C LEU A 55 -4.26 -5.91 -4.54
N TYR A 56 -3.54 -5.70 -5.63
CA TYR A 56 -2.27 -5.00 -5.63
C TYR A 56 -2.49 -3.58 -6.13
N THR A 57 -2.04 -2.58 -5.40
CA THR A 57 -2.02 -1.19 -5.85
C THR A 57 -0.57 -0.72 -5.89
N PHE A 58 -0.19 0.01 -6.94
CA PHE A 58 1.14 0.52 -7.15
C PHE A 58 1.10 2.01 -7.44
N GLN A 59 2.05 2.74 -6.88
CA GLN A 59 2.26 4.16 -7.12
C GLN A 59 3.73 4.42 -7.41
N LEU A 60 4.00 5.20 -8.44
CA LEU A 60 5.34 5.68 -8.78
C LEU A 60 5.47 7.12 -8.28
N LEU A 61 6.48 7.37 -7.44
CA LEU A 61 6.70 8.66 -6.80
C LEU A 61 8.00 9.32 -7.27
N ASP A 62 7.98 10.64 -7.43
CA ASP A 62 9.20 11.45 -7.44
C ASP A 62 9.69 11.63 -5.99
N PRO A 63 10.91 11.17 -5.64
CA PRO A 63 11.42 11.25 -4.27
C PRO A 63 11.71 12.68 -3.80
N ASN A 64 11.82 13.67 -4.70
CA ASN A 64 12.15 15.05 -4.36
C ASN A 64 10.91 15.89 -4.07
N THR A 65 9.81 15.60 -4.76
CA THR A 65 8.55 16.34 -4.62
C THR A 65 7.48 15.55 -3.88
N SER A 66 7.65 14.24 -3.76
CA SER A 66 6.63 13.29 -3.30
C SER A 66 5.40 13.24 -4.21
N ASP A 67 5.52 13.69 -5.46
CA ASP A 67 4.41 13.66 -6.41
C ASP A 67 4.19 12.23 -6.94
N ILE A 68 2.92 11.84 -7.08
CA ILE A 68 2.54 10.59 -7.72
C ILE A 68 2.55 10.82 -9.23
N LEU A 69 3.46 10.16 -9.93
CA LEU A 69 3.63 10.25 -11.38
C LEU A 69 2.79 9.22 -12.14
N TRP A 70 2.54 8.09 -11.51
CA TRP A 70 1.73 7.00 -12.06
C TRP A 70 1.08 6.20 -10.96
N GLU A 71 -0.11 5.69 -11.25
CA GLU A 71 -0.82 4.75 -10.40
C GLU A 71 -1.37 3.61 -11.27
N GLY A 72 -1.34 2.40 -10.73
CA GLY A 72 -1.98 1.25 -11.34
C GLY A 72 -2.35 0.22 -10.30
N PHE A 73 -3.33 -0.61 -10.62
CA PHE A 73 -3.79 -1.68 -9.75
C PHE A 73 -3.93 -2.99 -10.52
N HIS A 74 -3.79 -4.09 -9.81
CA HIS A 74 -4.01 -5.43 -10.33
C HIS A 74 -4.88 -6.24 -9.38
N GLU A 75 -5.96 -6.79 -9.92
CA GLU A 75 -6.94 -7.56 -9.18
C GLU A 75 -6.81 -9.04 -9.55
N ILE A 76 -6.69 -9.89 -8.54
CA ILE A 76 -6.70 -11.35 -8.69
C ILE A 76 -7.86 -11.91 -7.87
N LYS A 77 -8.74 -12.66 -8.55
CA LYS A 77 -9.83 -13.42 -7.95
C LYS A 77 -9.59 -14.91 -8.18
N LYS A 78 -9.46 -15.68 -7.12
CA LYS A 78 -9.40 -17.14 -7.16
C LYS A 78 -10.61 -17.72 -6.46
N GLN A 79 -11.34 -18.60 -7.13
CA GLN A 79 -12.45 -19.35 -6.54
C GLN A 79 -12.16 -20.85 -6.69
N GLY A 80 -12.02 -21.54 -5.56
CA GLY A 80 -11.99 -22.99 -5.51
C GLY A 80 -13.41 -23.53 -5.44
N LYS A 81 -13.83 -24.32 -6.44
CA LYS A 81 -14.95 -25.24 -6.28
C LYS A 81 -14.45 -26.45 -5.50
N ASP A 82 -15.00 -26.65 -4.31
CA ASP A 82 -14.81 -27.91 -3.58
C ASP A 82 -15.65 -28.99 -4.28
N ASP A 83 -15.06 -29.70 -5.25
CA ASP A 83 -15.40 -31.10 -5.51
C ASP A 83 -14.25 -31.80 -6.24
N VAL A 84 -13.41 -32.49 -5.48
CA VAL A 84 -12.63 -33.63 -5.97
C VAL A 84 -12.95 -34.81 -5.07
N THR A 85 -14.17 -35.33 -5.24
CA THR A 85 -14.48 -36.70 -4.85
C THR A 85 -13.64 -37.64 -5.73
N TYR A 86 -12.48 -38.07 -5.25
CA TYR A 86 -11.81 -39.25 -5.81
C TYR A 86 -12.71 -40.44 -5.50
N ARG A 87 -13.27 -41.06 -6.54
CA ARG A 87 -14.02 -42.31 -6.45
C ARG A 87 -13.18 -43.44 -7.02
#